data_AF-A0A7S1ZZE1-F1
#
_entry.id   AF-A0A7S1ZZE1-F1
#
_cell.length_a   1.000
_cell.length_b   1.000
_cell.length_c   1.000
_cell.angle_alpha   90.00
_cell.angle_beta   90.00
_cell.angle_gamma   90.00
#
_symmetry.space_group_name_H-M   'P 1'
#
loop_
_entity.id
_entity.type
_entity.pdbx_description
1 polymer ?
#
loop_
_entity_poly.entity_id
_entity_poly.type
_entity_poly.pdbx_seq_one_letter_code
_entity_poly.pdbx_strand_id
1 'polypeptide(L)'
;GEGVIVLRPPDRNEVRAALTRMADDGIRSIAVVLAHAYTYDGHERIVGEVAREMGRFDEVALSCDVMPMVKMVSRGHTACAAAYLTPKITAYLNSFRKGFDSGLSNIRLDFMKSDGGLTPVDDFGGHQAILSGPAGGVVGYAKTAYRPSCDGGDGMPVIGFDMGGTSTDVSRYDGNLDHVFETTTAGVSIQAPQ
;
A
#
# COMPACT_ATOMS: atom_id res chain seq x y z
N GLY A 1 18.86 -7.34 19.27
CA GLY A 1 18.40 -7.70 17.91
C GLY A 1 18.88 -9.10 17.60
N GLU A 2 18.14 -9.84 16.78
CA GLU A 2 18.59 -11.14 16.27
C GLU A 2 19.84 -10.96 15.41
N GLY A 3 20.82 -11.85 15.54
CA GLY A 3 22.02 -11.83 14.70
C GLY A 3 21.71 -12.39 13.31
N VAL A 4 21.97 -11.60 12.27
CA VAL A 4 21.80 -12.04 10.87
C VAL A 4 23.14 -12.47 10.31
N ILE A 5 23.20 -13.66 9.72
CA ILE A 5 24.38 -14.17 9.00
C ILE A 5 23.99 -14.34 7.54
N VAL A 6 24.67 -13.62 6.64
CA VAL A 6 24.48 -13.74 5.20
C VAL A 6 25.19 -15.00 4.70
N LEU A 7 24.41 -15.99 4.25
CA LEU A 7 24.96 -17.23 3.68
C LEU A 7 25.43 -17.04 2.24
N ARG A 8 24.63 -16.33 1.42
CA ARG A 8 24.93 -16.01 0.03
C ARG A 8 24.24 -14.71 -0.37
N PRO A 9 24.98 -13.67 -0.77
CA PRO A 9 24.38 -12.46 -1.32
C PRO A 9 23.89 -12.69 -2.76
N PRO A 10 22.89 -11.95 -3.25
CA PRO A 10 22.52 -11.95 -4.65
C PRO A 10 23.68 -11.52 -5.53
N ASP A 11 23.97 -12.30 -6.58
CA ASP A 11 24.96 -11.91 -7.59
C ASP A 11 24.32 -10.87 -8.53
N ARG A 12 24.92 -9.67 -8.59
CA ARG A 12 24.40 -8.56 -9.40
C ARG A 12 24.34 -8.89 -10.89
N ASN A 13 25.25 -9.70 -11.42
CA ASN A 13 25.25 -10.11 -12.83
C ASN A 13 24.15 -11.13 -13.10
N GLU A 14 23.95 -12.11 -12.22
CA GLU A 14 22.84 -13.06 -12.33
C GLU A 14 21.49 -12.35 -12.28
N VAL A 15 21.33 -11.41 -11.34
CA VAL A 15 20.13 -10.57 -11.22
C VAL A 15 19.91 -9.74 -12.48
N ARG A 16 20.94 -9.05 -12.99
CA ARG A 16 20.85 -8.26 -14.22
C ARG A 16 20.44 -9.11 -15.42
N ALA A 17 20.98 -10.32 -15.55
CA ALA A 17 20.63 -11.24 -16.63
C ALA A 17 19.16 -11.68 -16.52
N ALA A 18 18.67 -11.99 -15.31
CA ALA A 18 17.27 -12.36 -15.10
C ALA A 18 16.30 -11.21 -15.40
N LEU A 19 16.60 -10.01 -14.91
CA LEU A 19 15.80 -8.82 -15.15
C LEU A 19 15.80 -8.41 -16.63
N THR A 20 16.91 -8.62 -17.34
CA THR A 20 16.99 -8.35 -18.78
C THR A 20 16.00 -9.20 -19.54
N ARG A 21 15.93 -10.51 -19.25
CA ARG A 21 14.95 -11.41 -19.87
C ARG A 21 13.51 -10.97 -19.61
N MET A 22 13.18 -10.64 -18.36
CA MET A 22 11.83 -10.14 -18.01
C MET A 22 11.47 -8.87 -18.80
N ALA A 23 12.42 -7.94 -18.92
CA ALA A 23 12.20 -6.70 -19.65
C ALA A 23 12.15 -6.91 -21.18
N ASP A 24 12.82 -7.94 -21.71
CA ASP A 24 12.73 -8.36 -23.12
C ASP A 24 11.37 -9.01 -23.42
N ASP A 25 10.79 -9.72 -22.45
CA ASP A 25 9.42 -10.25 -22.50
C ASP A 25 8.34 -9.16 -22.36
N GLY A 26 8.74 -7.89 -22.23
CA GLY A 26 7.84 -6.74 -22.15
C GLY A 26 7.35 -6.41 -20.74
N ILE A 27 7.88 -7.06 -19.70
CA ILE A 27 7.54 -6.74 -18.30
C ILE A 27 8.18 -5.40 -17.93
N ARG A 28 7.37 -4.47 -17.43
CA ARG A 28 7.80 -3.12 -17.02
C ARG A 28 7.60 -2.80 -15.55
N SER A 29 6.93 -3.67 -14.80
CA SER A 29 6.78 -3.51 -13.36
C SER A 29 7.12 -4.81 -12.66
N ILE A 30 7.87 -4.73 -11.57
CA ILE A 30 8.32 -5.90 -10.81
C ILE A 30 8.09 -5.71 -9.31
N ALA A 31 7.78 -6.82 -8.64
CA ALA A 31 7.80 -6.93 -7.19
C ALA A 31 8.97 -7.83 -6.78
N VAL A 32 9.79 -7.37 -5.84
CA VAL A 32 10.92 -8.11 -5.29
C VAL A 32 10.55 -8.63 -3.91
N VAL A 33 10.56 -9.95 -3.74
CA VAL A 33 10.17 -10.62 -2.49
C VAL A 33 11.20 -11.70 -2.16
N LEU A 34 12.03 -11.46 -1.14
CA LEU A 34 13.03 -12.40 -0.66
C LEU A 34 12.72 -12.85 0.76
N ALA A 35 13.10 -14.09 1.10
CA ALA A 35 12.96 -14.60 2.47
C ALA A 35 13.71 -13.68 3.45
N HIS A 36 13.13 -13.48 4.64
CA HIS A 36 13.70 -12.67 5.72
C HIS A 36 13.93 -11.18 5.43
N ALA A 37 13.42 -10.64 4.31
CA ALA A 37 13.54 -9.22 3.97
C ALA A 37 12.94 -8.25 5.01
N TYR A 38 12.03 -8.74 5.87
CA TYR A 38 11.47 -7.97 7.00
C TYR A 38 12.49 -7.73 8.13
N THR A 39 13.52 -8.57 8.24
CA THR A 39 14.62 -8.42 9.22
C THR A 39 15.88 -7.90 8.56
N TYR A 40 16.20 -8.37 7.34
CA TYR A 40 17.37 -7.97 6.57
C TYR A 40 16.98 -7.68 5.11
N ASP A 41 16.79 -6.40 4.81
CA ASP A 41 16.33 -5.89 3.52
C ASP A 41 17.44 -5.76 2.46
N GLY A 42 18.71 -5.86 2.86
CA GLY A 42 19.87 -5.59 2.01
C GLY A 42 19.86 -6.36 0.68
N HIS A 43 19.39 -7.60 0.68
CA HIS A 43 19.28 -8.39 -0.55
C HIS A 43 18.19 -7.87 -1.50
N GLU A 44 17.03 -7.43 -1.00
CA GLU A 44 16.00 -6.83 -1.85
C GLU A 44 16.48 -5.49 -2.40
N ARG A 45 17.22 -4.71 -1.60
CA ARG A 45 17.82 -3.44 -2.03
C ARG A 45 18.81 -3.64 -3.17
N ILE A 46 19.68 -4.66 -3.11
CA ILE A 46 20.60 -4.99 -4.21
C ILE A 46 19.84 -5.29 -5.50
N VAL A 47 18.76 -6.07 -5.44
CA VAL A 47 17.94 -6.38 -6.62
C VAL A 47 17.26 -5.12 -7.15
N GLY A 48 16.72 -4.30 -6.25
CA GLY A 48 16.06 -3.03 -6.58
C GLY A 48 17.01 -2.03 -7.24
N GLU A 49 18.24 -1.90 -6.73
CA GLU A 49 19.30 -1.08 -7.34
C GLU A 49 19.61 -1.53 -8.76
N VAL A 50 19.86 -2.83 -8.97
CA VAL A 50 20.14 -3.36 -10.32
C VAL A 50 18.98 -3.09 -11.27
N ALA A 51 17.74 -3.29 -10.83
CA ALA A 51 16.56 -3.01 -11.64
C ALA A 51 16.44 -1.52 -12.03
N ARG A 52 16.68 -0.62 -11.07
CA ARG A 52 16.65 0.84 -11.30
C ARG A 52 17.79 1.30 -12.21
N GLU A 53 19.01 0.80 -12.01
CA GLU A 53 20.17 1.08 -12.87
C GLU A 53 19.94 0.68 -14.33
N MET A 54 19.15 -0.36 -14.58
CA MET A 54 18.82 -0.77 -15.94
C MET A 54 17.91 0.23 -16.66
N GLY A 55 17.10 1.01 -15.94
CA GLY A 55 16.19 2.00 -16.51
C GLY A 55 15.12 1.41 -17.44
N ARG A 56 14.78 0.12 -17.29
CA ARG A 56 13.83 -0.60 -18.16
C ARG A 56 12.47 -0.85 -17.50
N PHE A 57 12.35 -0.62 -16.20
CA PHE A 57 11.14 -0.83 -15.41
C PHE A 57 10.57 0.52 -14.98
N ASP A 58 9.26 0.68 -15.14
CA ASP A 58 8.49 1.84 -14.69
C ASP A 58 8.29 1.83 -13.17
N GLU A 59 8.21 0.63 -12.58
CA GLU A 59 8.01 0.44 -11.14
C GLU A 59 8.78 -0.76 -10.60
N VAL A 60 9.38 -0.57 -9.43
CA VAL A 60 10.13 -1.60 -8.69
C VAL A 60 9.69 -1.56 -7.23
N ALA A 61 8.74 -2.43 -6.88
CA ALA A 61 8.22 -2.52 -5.52
C ALA A 61 9.07 -3.52 -4.71
N LEU A 62 9.70 -3.05 -3.64
CA LEU A 62 10.41 -3.90 -2.68
C LEU A 62 9.46 -4.30 -1.56
N SER A 63 9.39 -5.58 -1.24
CA SER A 63 8.48 -6.08 -0.24
C SER A 63 8.81 -5.58 1.17
N CYS A 64 10.09 -5.30 1.44
CA CYS A 64 10.55 -4.65 2.66
C CYS A 64 10.07 -3.21 2.81
N ASP A 65 9.88 -2.47 1.71
CA ASP A 65 9.41 -1.09 1.74
C ASP A 65 7.87 -1.04 1.80
N VAL A 66 7.20 -1.97 1.10
CA VAL A 66 5.72 -2.03 1.05
C VAL A 66 5.13 -2.57 2.35
N MET A 67 5.67 -3.67 2.88
CA MET A 67 5.12 -4.33 4.05
C MET A 67 6.17 -5.22 4.75
N PRO A 68 6.99 -4.67 5.68
CA PRO A 68 8.07 -5.42 6.34
C PRO A 68 7.54 -6.41 7.40
N MET A 69 6.86 -7.47 6.96
CA MET A 69 6.26 -8.52 7.80
C MET A 69 6.88 -9.89 7.50
N VAL A 70 6.99 -10.77 8.51
CA VAL A 70 7.50 -12.15 8.37
C VAL A 70 6.77 -13.00 7.33
N LYS A 71 5.45 -12.81 7.14
CA LYS A 71 4.58 -13.62 6.28
C LYS A 71 4.88 -13.41 4.79
N MET A 72 5.81 -14.18 4.23
CA MET A 72 6.31 -14.01 2.85
C MET A 72 5.22 -14.07 1.78
N VAL A 73 4.22 -14.97 1.89
CA VAL A 73 3.14 -15.09 0.91
C VAL A 73 2.25 -13.85 0.91
N SER A 74 1.73 -13.46 2.07
CA SER A 74 0.91 -12.26 2.24
C SER A 74 1.67 -11.00 1.83
N ARG A 75 2.92 -10.86 2.27
CA ARG A 75 3.82 -9.77 1.90
C ARG A 75 4.04 -9.72 0.39
N GLY A 76 4.22 -10.88 -0.25
CA GLY A 76 4.40 -10.98 -1.68
C GLY A 76 3.16 -10.55 -2.46
N HIS A 77 1.95 -10.94 -2.03
CA HIS A 77 0.71 -10.47 -2.65
C HIS A 77 0.57 -8.94 -2.56
N THR A 78 0.82 -8.35 -1.39
CA THR A 78 0.78 -6.88 -1.22
C THR A 78 1.83 -6.20 -2.11
N ALA A 79 3.06 -6.71 -2.17
CA ALA A 79 4.11 -6.16 -3.04
C ALA A 79 3.76 -6.26 -4.54
N CYS A 80 3.16 -7.37 -4.98
CA CYS A 80 2.66 -7.54 -6.34
C CYS A 80 1.53 -6.57 -6.66
N ALA A 81 0.57 -6.39 -5.75
CA ALA A 81 -0.50 -5.41 -5.90
C ALA A 81 0.05 -3.99 -6.01
N ALA A 82 1.06 -3.64 -5.18
CA ALA A 82 1.75 -2.36 -5.25
C ALA A 82 2.41 -2.14 -6.62
N ALA A 83 3.24 -3.09 -7.07
CA ALA A 83 3.90 -3.03 -8.37
C ALA A 83 2.90 -2.84 -9.53
N TYR A 84 1.75 -3.51 -9.45
CA TYR A 84 0.72 -3.42 -10.47
C TYR A 84 -0.05 -2.08 -10.46
N LEU A 85 -0.38 -1.56 -9.27
CA LEU A 85 -1.26 -0.42 -9.10
C LEU A 85 -0.54 0.92 -9.08
N THR A 86 0.68 1.00 -8.53
CA THR A 86 1.44 2.27 -8.38
C THR A 86 1.53 3.03 -9.71
N PRO A 87 1.95 2.45 -10.85
CA PRO A 87 2.05 3.20 -12.11
C PRO A 87 0.72 3.80 -12.56
N LYS A 88 -0.37 3.05 -12.38
CA LYS A 88 -1.73 3.48 -12.77
C LYS A 88 -2.22 4.63 -11.89
N ILE A 89 -1.97 4.53 -10.60
CA ILE A 89 -2.35 5.56 -9.62
C ILE A 89 -1.51 6.82 -9.86
N THR A 90 -0.21 6.71 -10.04
CA THR A 90 0.66 7.85 -10.36
C THR A 90 0.22 8.54 -11.66
N ALA A 91 -0.13 7.78 -12.70
CA ALA A 91 -0.67 8.34 -13.95
C ALA A 91 -1.99 9.10 -13.72
N TYR A 92 -2.91 8.51 -12.94
CA TYR A 92 -4.16 9.16 -12.56
C TYR A 92 -3.92 10.45 -11.78
N LEU A 93 -3.07 10.42 -10.76
CA LEU A 93 -2.73 11.58 -9.94
C LEU A 93 -2.11 12.70 -10.78
N ASN A 94 -1.20 12.35 -11.68
CA ASN A 94 -0.60 13.32 -12.60
C ASN A 94 -1.65 13.93 -13.55
N SER A 95 -2.59 13.13 -14.06
CA SER A 95 -3.70 13.63 -14.87
C SER A 95 -4.63 14.53 -14.07
N PHE A 96 -4.94 14.15 -12.82
CA PHE A 96 -5.77 14.92 -11.91
C PHE A 96 -5.13 16.30 -11.64
N ARG A 97 -3.84 16.34 -11.29
CA ARG A 97 -3.09 17.59 -11.07
C ARG A 97 -3.10 18.51 -12.29
N LYS A 98 -2.99 17.95 -13.50
CA LYS A 98 -3.05 18.72 -14.77
C LYS A 98 -4.41 19.37 -15.03
N GLY A 99 -5.48 18.89 -14.39
CA GLY A 99 -6.82 19.45 -14.52
C GLY A 99 -7.02 20.77 -13.77
N PHE A 100 -6.05 21.18 -12.95
CA PHE A 100 -6.09 22.43 -12.19
C PHE A 100 -5.06 23.42 -12.75
N ASP A 101 -5.36 24.72 -12.60
CA ASP A 101 -4.47 25.79 -13.00
C ASP A 101 -3.14 25.76 -12.22
N SER A 102 -2.15 26.55 -12.68
CA SER A 102 -0.78 26.63 -12.15
C SER A 102 -0.64 27.01 -10.66
N GLY A 103 -1.76 27.23 -9.95
CA GLY A 103 -1.81 27.57 -8.53
C GLY A 103 -1.76 26.39 -7.54
N LEU A 104 -1.84 25.14 -8.00
CA LEU A 104 -1.76 23.99 -7.08
C LEU A 104 -0.39 23.80 -6.43
N SER A 105 0.68 24.38 -6.98
CA SER A 105 2.03 24.28 -6.43
C SER A 105 2.16 24.82 -5.00
N ASN A 106 1.25 25.71 -4.59
CA ASN A 106 1.19 26.26 -3.23
C ASN A 106 0.03 25.70 -2.38
N ILE A 107 -0.70 24.70 -2.87
CA ILE A 107 -1.86 24.11 -2.18
C ILE A 107 -1.50 22.69 -1.74
N ARG A 108 -1.68 22.43 -0.44
CA ARG A 108 -1.50 21.09 0.12
C ARG A 108 -2.60 20.17 -0.42
N LEU A 109 -2.19 19.18 -1.22
CA LEU A 109 -3.05 18.15 -1.78
C LEU A 109 -2.77 16.83 -1.06
N ASP A 110 -3.71 16.42 -0.21
CA ASP A 110 -3.62 15.16 0.53
C ASP A 110 -4.64 14.15 0.00
N PHE A 111 -4.25 12.87 -0.01
CA PHE A 111 -5.11 11.74 -0.36
C PHE A 111 -5.37 10.86 0.87
N MET A 112 -6.58 10.30 0.92
CA MET A 112 -6.97 9.31 1.92
C MET A 112 -6.24 8.00 1.67
N LYS A 113 -5.62 7.44 2.71
CA LYS A 113 -5.03 6.10 2.75
C LYS A 113 -6.04 5.06 3.21
N SER A 114 -5.72 3.79 3.01
CA SER A 114 -6.52 2.66 3.49
C SER A 114 -6.72 2.64 5.02
N ASP A 115 -5.79 3.20 5.78
CA ASP A 115 -5.82 3.28 7.25
C ASP A 115 -6.65 4.48 7.79
N GLY A 116 -7.35 5.21 6.92
CA GLY A 116 -8.14 6.40 7.29
C GLY A 116 -7.31 7.67 7.53
N GLY A 117 -5.99 7.61 7.35
CA GLY A 117 -5.10 8.76 7.42
C GLY A 117 -5.01 9.53 6.10
N LEU A 118 -4.56 10.77 6.17
CA LEU A 118 -4.22 11.61 5.01
C LEU A 118 -2.72 11.58 4.76
N THR A 119 -2.31 11.49 3.49
CA THR A 119 -0.91 11.60 3.08
C THR A 119 -0.75 12.57 1.92
N PRO A 120 0.36 13.33 1.84
CA PRO A 120 0.65 14.15 0.67
C PRO A 120 0.64 13.31 -0.60
N VAL A 121 0.17 13.90 -1.70
CA VAL A 121 0.04 13.23 -3.00
C VAL A 121 1.38 12.70 -3.56
N ASP A 122 2.53 13.25 -3.14
CA ASP A 122 3.85 12.77 -3.56
C ASP A 122 4.28 11.49 -2.82
N ASP A 123 3.72 11.23 -1.64
CA ASP A 123 4.01 10.05 -0.82
C ASP A 123 2.96 8.93 -1.03
N PHE A 124 1.95 9.15 -1.88
CA PHE A 124 0.84 8.23 -2.08
C PHE A 124 1.21 7.11 -3.06
N GLY A 125 1.43 5.91 -2.53
CA GLY A 125 1.77 4.71 -3.31
C GLY A 125 0.58 3.77 -3.56
N GLY A 126 0.74 2.86 -4.53
CA GLY A 126 -0.33 1.93 -4.91
C GLY A 126 -0.81 0.99 -3.81
N HIS A 127 0.05 0.67 -2.85
CA HIS A 127 -0.30 -0.16 -1.68
C HIS A 127 -1.17 0.58 -0.65
N GLN A 128 -1.08 1.91 -0.57
CA GLN A 128 -1.85 2.74 0.37
C GLN A 128 -3.24 3.12 -0.17
N ALA A 129 -3.42 3.01 -1.49
CA ALA A 129 -4.65 3.33 -2.20
C ALA A 129 -5.70 2.21 -2.17
N ILE A 130 -5.28 0.99 -1.83
CA ILE A 130 -6.16 -0.18 -1.85
C ILE A 130 -7.20 -0.01 -0.74
N LEU A 131 -8.46 0.26 -1.13
CA LEU A 131 -9.61 0.44 -0.23
C LEU A 131 -9.62 1.75 0.58
N SER A 132 -9.04 2.85 0.08
CA SER A 132 -9.09 4.16 0.76
C SER A 132 -10.48 4.82 0.79
N GLY A 133 -11.41 4.41 -0.08
CA GLY A 133 -12.77 4.97 -0.16
C GLY A 133 -13.61 4.75 1.11
N PRO A 134 -13.84 3.48 1.53
CA PRO A 134 -14.62 3.19 2.74
C PRO A 134 -14.02 3.79 4.02
N ALA A 135 -12.69 3.88 4.12
CA ALA A 135 -11.99 4.41 5.29
C ALA A 135 -12.42 5.86 5.62
N GLY A 136 -12.62 6.70 4.59
CA GLY A 136 -13.14 8.06 4.78
C GLY A 136 -14.56 8.08 5.34
N GLY A 137 -15.41 7.15 4.89
CA GLY A 137 -16.76 6.96 5.43
C GLY A 137 -16.74 6.56 6.90
N VAL A 138 -15.86 5.62 7.27
CA VAL A 138 -15.65 5.19 8.67
C VAL A 138 -15.25 6.35 9.56
N VAL A 139 -14.22 7.11 9.17
CA VAL A 139 -13.76 8.29 9.92
C VAL A 139 -14.88 9.34 10.05
N GLY A 140 -15.68 9.52 8.99
CA GLY A 140 -16.79 10.45 8.96
C GLY A 140 -17.88 10.12 9.97
N TYR A 141 -18.45 8.90 9.93
CA TYR A 141 -19.52 8.54 10.88
C TYR A 141 -18.99 8.33 12.30
N ALA A 142 -17.73 7.86 12.47
CA ALA A 142 -17.12 7.74 13.78
C ALA A 142 -17.02 9.09 14.50
N LYS A 143 -16.68 10.18 13.79
CA LYS A 143 -16.58 11.52 14.39
C LYS A 143 -17.92 12.23 14.57
N THR A 144 -18.94 11.87 13.80
CA THR A 144 -20.21 12.62 13.75
C THR A 144 -21.38 11.92 14.43
N ALA A 145 -21.38 10.58 14.45
CA ALA A 145 -22.47 9.77 14.99
C ALA A 145 -22.12 9.11 16.34
N TYR A 146 -20.84 8.88 16.63
CA TYR A 146 -20.44 8.32 17.92
C TYR A 146 -20.70 9.32 19.04
N ARG A 147 -21.38 8.85 20.09
CA ARG A 147 -21.60 9.62 21.31
C ARG A 147 -20.73 9.02 22.41
N PRO A 148 -19.58 9.65 22.73
CA PRO A 148 -18.78 9.22 23.86
C PRO A 148 -19.59 9.38 25.16
N SER A 149 -19.29 8.53 26.14
CA SER A 149 -19.90 8.59 27.47
C SER A 149 -19.77 9.98 28.08
N CYS A 150 -20.88 10.68 28.27
CA CYS A 150 -20.90 11.97 28.97
C CYS A 150 -20.99 11.78 30.49
N ASP A 151 -21.61 10.69 30.96
CA ASP A 151 -22.12 10.56 32.34
C ASP A 151 -22.04 9.12 32.89
N GLY A 152 -20.96 8.38 32.62
CA GLY A 152 -20.68 7.08 33.25
C GLY A 152 -21.43 5.87 32.68
N GLY A 153 -22.09 6.01 31.52
CA GLY A 153 -22.58 4.88 30.72
C GLY A 153 -21.53 4.40 29.70
N ASP A 154 -21.73 3.23 29.10
CA ASP A 154 -20.91 2.79 27.95
C ASP A 154 -21.22 3.68 26.73
N GLY A 155 -20.20 4.13 26.00
CA GLY A 155 -20.37 4.89 24.76
C GLY A 155 -21.22 4.12 23.76
N MET A 156 -22.05 4.80 22.96
CA MET A 156 -22.98 4.11 22.06
C MET A 156 -22.26 3.66 20.77
N PRO A 157 -22.05 2.35 20.55
CA PRO A 157 -21.40 1.89 19.34
C PRO A 157 -22.26 2.16 18.11
N VAL A 158 -21.60 2.39 16.98
CA VAL A 158 -22.22 2.73 15.70
C VAL A 158 -21.80 1.74 14.63
N ILE A 159 -22.73 1.44 13.71
CA ILE A 159 -22.49 0.59 12.54
C ILE A 159 -22.68 1.46 11.30
N GLY A 160 -21.64 1.55 10.47
CA GLY A 160 -21.69 2.18 9.17
C GLY A 160 -22.19 1.19 8.12
N PHE A 161 -23.14 1.63 7.30
CA PHE A 161 -23.66 0.89 6.15
C PHE A 161 -23.61 1.81 4.92
N ASP A 162 -22.65 1.58 4.04
CA ASP A 162 -22.47 2.33 2.80
C ASP A 162 -22.79 1.42 1.61
N MET A 163 -23.93 1.68 0.95
CA MET A 163 -24.41 0.89 -0.17
C MET A 163 -24.37 1.73 -1.45
N GLY A 164 -23.50 1.32 -2.37
CA GLY A 164 -23.47 1.84 -3.73
C GLY A 164 -24.23 0.94 -4.72
N GLY A 165 -24.16 1.26 -6.00
CA GLY A 165 -24.76 0.45 -7.08
C GLY A 165 -23.99 -0.82 -7.45
N THR A 166 -22.80 -1.05 -6.87
CA THR A 166 -21.90 -2.17 -7.22
C THR A 166 -21.44 -2.94 -5.98
N SER A 167 -21.16 -2.23 -4.88
CA SER A 167 -20.66 -2.81 -3.63
C SER A 167 -21.45 -2.29 -2.43
N THR A 168 -21.30 -2.98 -1.31
CA THR A 168 -21.80 -2.55 -0.01
C THR A 168 -20.72 -2.78 1.02
N ASP A 169 -20.34 -1.74 1.73
CA ASP A 169 -19.31 -1.74 2.75
C ASP A 169 -19.97 -1.57 4.14
N VAL A 170 -19.64 -2.47 5.06
CA VAL A 170 -20.18 -2.46 6.43
C VAL A 170 -19.02 -2.37 7.41
N SER A 171 -19.12 -1.46 8.38
CA SER A 171 -18.08 -1.21 9.37
C SER A 171 -18.69 -0.93 10.75
N ARG A 172 -17.90 -1.04 11.80
CA ARG A 172 -18.31 -0.78 13.18
C ARG A 172 -17.33 0.17 13.86
N TYR A 173 -17.81 0.95 14.81
CA TYR A 173 -16.99 1.78 15.69
C TYR A 173 -17.61 1.87 17.07
N ASP A 174 -16.84 1.57 18.12
CA ASP A 174 -17.28 1.53 19.52
C ASP A 174 -16.50 2.51 20.42
N GLY A 175 -15.75 3.43 19.80
CA GLY A 175 -14.83 4.34 20.48
C GLY A 175 -13.37 4.13 20.05
N ASN A 176 -13.04 2.96 19.50
CA ASN A 176 -11.71 2.68 18.93
C ASN A 176 -11.81 2.30 17.44
N LEU A 177 -10.80 2.69 16.67
CA LEU A 177 -10.63 2.23 15.29
C LEU A 177 -9.91 0.88 15.35
N ASP A 178 -10.64 -0.20 15.09
CA ASP A 178 -10.09 -1.54 14.94
C ASP A 178 -9.47 -1.68 13.56
N HIS A 179 -8.16 -1.99 13.51
CA HIS A 179 -7.49 -2.26 12.25
C HIS A 179 -7.61 -3.72 11.85
N VAL A 180 -8.15 -3.98 10.66
CA VAL A 180 -8.18 -5.34 10.08
C VAL A 180 -6.97 -5.51 9.17
N PHE A 181 -6.12 -6.48 9.47
CA PHE A 181 -4.86 -6.69 8.76
C PHE A 181 -4.99 -7.63 7.55
N GLU A 182 -6.11 -8.33 7.36
CA GLU A 182 -6.24 -9.37 6.32
C GLU A 182 -7.58 -9.29 5.60
N THR A 183 -7.54 -8.89 4.32
CA THR A 183 -8.73 -8.84 3.47
C THR A 183 -8.45 -9.56 2.16
N THR A 184 -9.36 -10.44 1.74
CA THR A 184 -9.30 -11.06 0.42
C THR A 184 -10.18 -10.25 -0.53
N THR A 185 -9.56 -9.49 -1.43
CA THR A 185 -10.26 -8.70 -2.45
C THR A 185 -10.05 -9.36 -3.81
N ALA A 186 -11.14 -9.71 -4.49
CA ALA A 186 -11.11 -10.36 -5.81
C ALA A 186 -10.21 -11.62 -5.88
N GLY A 187 -10.11 -12.39 -4.78
CA GLY A 187 -9.29 -13.60 -4.70
C GLY A 187 -7.81 -13.37 -4.37
N VAL A 188 -7.38 -12.12 -4.18
CA VAL A 188 -6.02 -11.77 -3.73
C VAL A 188 -6.09 -11.36 -2.26
N SER A 189 -5.38 -12.08 -1.39
CA SER A 189 -5.24 -11.71 0.02
C SER A 189 -4.23 -10.57 0.14
N ILE A 190 -4.71 -9.38 0.45
CA ILE A 190 -3.91 -8.18 0.64
C ILE A 190 -3.87 -7.89 2.13
N GLN A 191 -2.67 -7.69 2.65
CA GLN A 191 -2.49 -7.19 4.01
C GLN A 191 -2.04 -5.75 3.95
N ALA A 192 -2.99 -4.85 4.19
CA ALA A 192 -2.77 -3.44 4.47
C ALA A 192 -3.67 -3.11 5.68
N PRO A 193 -3.21 -2.28 6.64
CA PRO A 193 -4.09 -1.80 7.70
C PRO A 193 -5.27 -1.07 7.04
N GLN A 194 -6.47 -1.60 7.28
CA GLN A 194 -7.75 -0.92 7.07
C GLN A 194 -8.22 -0.31 8.38
#